data_AF-A0ABD3Q4Y7-F1
#
_entry.id   AF-A0ABD3Q4Y7-F1
#
_cell.length_a   1.000
_cell.length_b   1.000
_cell.length_c   1.000
_cell.angle_alpha   90.00
_cell.angle_beta   90.00
_cell.angle_gamma   90.00
#
_symmetry.space_group_name_H-M   'P 1'
#
loop_
_entity.id
_entity.type
_entity.pdbx_description
1 polymer ?
#
loop_
_entity_poly.entity_id
_entity_poly.type
_entity_poly.pdbx_seq_one_letter_code
_entity_poly.pdbx_strand_id
1 'polypeptide(L)'
;MTTFRISFFKQRQPSRETTSEPERRGSIKCPPQESQPGLVPCRQESLVRQTNDHARGHDILEDWPQRGSGLGRSSIRSMNKHKQVTIAQFSKVRRYAVDESTAQQSYSSKDRKVFQEEAAREAIRIRKLMAMCPHGYNMGGKATVYLIQHNLLSVEEMIGIENLISDASAKNSLIERRLHTALVLKKQKELQEQNEVDVDKLGEIARFRSSKNVERARLRALLAA
;
A
#
# COMPACT_ATOMS: atom_id res chain seq x y z
N MET A 1 -26.46 36.01 -21.55
CA MET A 1 -26.90 35.22 -20.37
C MET A 1 -27.43 33.89 -20.87
N THR A 2 -26.59 32.86 -20.83
CA THR A 2 -26.86 31.53 -21.42
C THR A 2 -27.18 30.55 -20.30
N THR A 3 -28.42 30.08 -20.26
CA THR A 3 -28.93 29.13 -19.27
C THR A 3 -28.63 27.70 -19.70
N PHE A 4 -27.76 27.00 -18.96
CA PHE A 4 -27.51 25.58 -19.13
C PHE A 4 -28.62 24.76 -18.46
N ARG A 5 -29.33 23.96 -19.25
CA ARG A 5 -30.41 23.07 -18.80
C ARG A 5 -29.87 21.65 -18.71
N ILE A 6 -29.68 21.15 -17.48
CA ILE A 6 -29.21 19.79 -17.22
C ILE A 6 -30.42 18.86 -17.20
N SER A 7 -30.49 17.93 -18.15
CA SER A 7 -31.50 16.85 -18.18
C SER A 7 -31.00 15.64 -17.40
N PHE A 8 -31.77 15.24 -16.37
CA PHE A 8 -31.51 14.03 -15.59
C PHE A 8 -31.79 12.76 -16.39
N PHE A 9 -30.79 11.88 -16.47
CA PHE A 9 -30.92 10.54 -17.02
C PHE A 9 -31.79 9.68 -16.11
N LYS A 10 -32.85 9.12 -16.67
CA LYS A 10 -33.83 8.24 -16.02
C LYS A 10 -33.18 6.90 -15.67
N GLN A 11 -33.03 6.62 -14.38
CA GLN A 11 -32.43 5.41 -13.85
C GLN A 11 -33.34 4.20 -14.11
N ARG A 12 -32.78 3.16 -14.76
CA ARG A 12 -33.44 1.91 -15.14
C ARG A 12 -33.54 1.01 -13.90
N GLN A 13 -34.75 0.66 -13.46
CA GLN A 13 -34.95 -0.33 -12.39
C GLN A 13 -34.87 -1.74 -12.98
N PRO A 14 -34.08 -2.67 -12.41
CA PRO A 14 -34.17 -4.08 -12.73
C PRO A 14 -35.34 -4.74 -11.99
N SER A 15 -36.11 -5.48 -12.77
CA SER A 15 -37.32 -6.22 -12.42
C SER A 15 -37.07 -7.28 -11.34
N ARG A 16 -38.07 -7.44 -10.47
CA ARG A 16 -38.21 -8.56 -9.53
C ARG A 16 -38.45 -9.85 -10.31
N GLU A 17 -37.54 -10.82 -10.17
CA GLU A 17 -37.83 -12.21 -10.49
C GLU A 17 -38.05 -12.98 -9.18
N THR A 18 -39.26 -13.51 -9.10
CA THR A 18 -39.79 -14.42 -8.09
C THR A 18 -39.21 -15.80 -8.30
N THR A 19 -38.46 -16.32 -7.33
CA THR A 19 -38.12 -17.74 -7.29
C THR A 19 -38.62 -18.35 -5.99
N SER A 20 -39.57 -19.24 -6.20
CA SER A 20 -40.29 -20.13 -5.31
C SER A 20 -39.44 -20.84 -4.25
N GLU A 21 -40.04 -20.95 -3.05
CA GLU A 21 -39.74 -21.90 -1.99
C GLU A 21 -39.62 -23.35 -2.49
N PRO A 22 -38.86 -24.17 -1.76
CA PRO A 22 -39.46 -25.41 -1.30
C PRO A 22 -39.37 -25.59 0.22
N GLU A 23 -40.53 -25.87 0.81
CA GLU A 23 -40.67 -26.48 2.13
C GLU A 23 -39.81 -27.75 2.25
N ARG A 24 -38.92 -27.78 3.24
CA ARG A 24 -38.47 -29.04 3.85
C ARG A 24 -38.47 -28.91 5.36
N ARG A 25 -39.54 -29.44 5.96
CA ARG A 25 -39.60 -29.85 7.36
C ARG A 25 -38.54 -30.93 7.58
N GLY A 26 -37.49 -30.59 8.32
CA GLY A 26 -36.47 -31.51 8.82
C GLY A 26 -36.36 -31.36 10.32
N SER A 27 -36.77 -32.40 11.04
CA SER A 27 -36.83 -32.49 12.50
C SER A 27 -35.48 -32.20 13.15
N ILE A 28 -35.44 -31.18 14.02
CA ILE A 28 -34.31 -30.88 14.91
C ILE A 28 -34.24 -31.99 15.96
N LYS A 29 -33.24 -32.87 15.86
CA LYS A 29 -32.74 -33.65 17.00
C LYS A 29 -31.36 -33.11 17.35
N CYS A 30 -31.28 -32.38 18.46
CA CYS A 30 -30.02 -32.02 19.10
C CYS A 30 -29.39 -33.27 19.71
N PRO A 31 -28.11 -33.60 19.42
CA PRO A 31 -27.32 -34.45 20.28
C PRO A 31 -26.72 -33.63 21.45
N PRO A 32 -26.38 -34.30 22.56
CA PRO A 32 -26.01 -33.65 23.81
C PRO A 32 -24.63 -33.03 23.76
N GLN A 33 -24.48 -31.95 24.54
CA GLN A 33 -23.23 -31.27 24.85
C GLN A 33 -22.27 -32.22 25.56
N GLU A 34 -21.08 -32.41 24.99
CA GLU A 34 -19.92 -32.94 25.69
C GLU A 34 -18.77 -31.93 25.57
N SER A 35 -18.38 -31.39 26.73
CA SER A 35 -17.03 -30.95 27.12
C SER A 35 -16.22 -30.01 26.19
N GLN A 36 -16.06 -28.78 26.66
CA GLN A 36 -14.94 -27.85 26.38
C GLN A 36 -13.55 -28.46 26.73
N PRO A 37 -12.39 -27.75 26.56
CA PRO A 37 -12.00 -26.72 25.58
C PRO A 37 -10.65 -27.07 24.92
N GLY A 38 -10.61 -27.19 23.59
CA GLY A 38 -9.36 -27.20 22.82
C GLY A 38 -8.98 -25.77 22.46
N LEU A 39 -8.09 -25.15 23.24
CA LEU A 39 -7.44 -23.89 22.91
C LEU A 39 -6.73 -24.01 21.56
N VAL A 40 -7.32 -23.45 20.51
CA VAL A 40 -6.63 -23.23 19.23
C VAL A 40 -5.59 -22.13 19.49
N PRO A 41 -4.28 -22.38 19.32
CA PRO A 41 -3.29 -21.33 19.44
C PRO A 41 -3.49 -20.38 18.26
N CYS A 42 -4.07 -19.22 18.56
CA CYS A 42 -4.06 -18.08 17.66
C CYS A 42 -2.60 -17.77 17.35
N ARG A 43 -2.18 -18.08 16.12
CA ARG A 43 -0.82 -17.90 15.62
C ARG A 43 -0.48 -16.41 15.70
N GLN A 44 0.11 -15.99 16.81
CA GLN A 44 0.83 -14.73 16.89
C GLN A 44 1.99 -14.83 15.91
N GLU A 45 1.81 -14.31 14.71
CA GLU A 45 2.94 -13.84 13.92
C GLU A 45 3.54 -12.69 14.71
N SER A 46 4.51 -13.03 15.57
CA SER A 46 5.38 -12.08 16.20
C SER A 46 6.14 -11.37 15.08
N LEU A 47 5.60 -10.22 14.69
CA LEU A 47 6.33 -9.24 13.90
C LEU A 47 7.44 -8.72 14.81
N VAL A 48 8.51 -9.49 14.93
CA VAL A 48 9.78 -9.04 15.48
C VAL A 48 10.23 -7.90 14.59
N ARG A 49 9.82 -6.68 14.95
CA ARG A 49 10.50 -5.47 14.54
C ARG A 49 11.91 -5.57 15.10
N GLN A 50 12.80 -6.18 14.34
CA GLN A 50 14.22 -5.86 14.41
C GLN A 50 14.33 -4.40 14.02
N THR A 51 14.17 -3.50 15.00
CA THR A 51 14.71 -2.15 14.90
C THR A 51 16.21 -2.32 14.98
N ASN A 52 16.84 -2.41 13.81
CA ASN A 52 18.28 -2.19 13.68
C ASN A 52 18.54 -0.72 14.03
N ASP A 53 18.59 -0.40 15.32
CA ASP A 53 18.89 0.91 15.89
C ASP A 53 20.36 1.34 15.70
N HIS A 54 21.07 0.70 14.76
CA HIS A 54 22.46 1.00 14.40
C HIS A 54 22.64 1.46 12.95
N ALA A 55 21.56 1.61 12.18
CA ALA A 55 21.64 2.37 10.93
C ALA A 55 21.67 3.87 11.27
N ARG A 56 22.84 4.37 11.73
CA ARG A 56 23.16 5.80 11.64
C ARG A 56 22.99 6.17 10.16
N GLY A 57 21.92 6.87 9.84
CA GLY A 57 21.53 7.28 8.49
C GLY A 57 22.46 8.31 7.84
N HIS A 58 23.77 8.13 7.98
CA HIS A 58 24.79 8.88 7.25
C HIS A 58 25.13 8.25 5.89
N ASP A 59 24.77 6.98 5.69
CA ASP A 59 25.17 6.20 4.50
C ASP A 59 24.25 6.40 3.27
N ILE A 60 23.20 7.23 3.37
CA ILE A 60 22.18 7.38 2.31
C ILE A 60 22.45 8.63 1.43
N LEU A 61 23.46 9.45 1.76
CA LEU A 61 23.82 10.63 0.97
C LEU A 61 25.09 10.47 0.11
N GLU A 62 25.88 9.40 0.25
CA GLU A 62 27.19 9.30 -0.41
C GLU A 62 27.16 8.69 -1.82
N ASP A 63 26.07 8.04 -2.23
CA ASP A 63 25.95 7.38 -3.55
C ASP A 63 25.40 8.29 -4.67
N TRP A 64 25.45 9.61 -4.50
CA TRP A 64 25.41 10.49 -5.67
C TRP A 64 26.78 10.40 -6.37
N PRO A 65 26.85 10.24 -7.70
CA PRO A 65 28.11 10.30 -8.42
C PRO A 65 28.80 11.61 -8.07
N GLN A 66 29.82 11.53 -7.22
CA GLN A 66 30.64 12.67 -6.86
C GLN A 66 31.23 13.15 -8.17
N ARG A 67 30.72 14.29 -8.68
CA ARG A 67 31.39 15.00 -9.77
C ARG A 67 32.73 15.35 -9.19
N GLY A 68 33.76 14.62 -9.57
CA GLY A 68 35.12 14.93 -9.19
C GLY A 68 35.40 16.34 -9.66
N SER A 69 35.35 17.30 -8.75
CA SER A 69 35.99 18.61 -8.89
C SER A 69 37.49 18.39 -8.74
N GLY A 70 38.05 17.58 -9.64
CA GLY A 70 39.47 17.26 -9.72
C GLY A 70 40.13 18.14 -10.75
N LEU A 71 40.48 19.37 -10.35
CA LEU A 71 41.63 20.06 -10.92
C LEU A 71 42.87 19.27 -10.48
N GLY A 72 43.20 18.19 -11.19
CA GLY A 72 44.33 17.35 -10.77
C GLY A 72 44.52 16.11 -11.62
N ARG A 73 45.31 16.27 -12.69
CA ARG A 73 46.02 15.23 -13.45
C ARG A 73 46.20 13.90 -12.69
N SER A 74 45.59 12.81 -13.16
CA SER A 74 46.34 11.59 -13.51
C SER A 74 45.52 10.72 -14.47
N SER A 75 46.10 10.50 -15.64
CA SER A 75 45.59 9.66 -16.71
C SER A 75 45.75 8.18 -16.34
N ILE A 76 44.64 7.50 -16.05
CA ILE A 76 44.54 6.05 -16.26
C ILE A 76 43.32 5.83 -17.17
N ARG A 77 43.63 5.47 -18.41
CA ARG A 77 42.67 5.23 -19.50
C ARG A 77 41.83 3.98 -19.18
N SER A 78 40.73 4.17 -18.48
CA SER A 78 39.66 3.17 -18.41
C SER A 78 38.91 3.18 -19.75
N MET A 79 39.16 2.17 -20.59
CA MET A 79 38.52 1.96 -21.90
C MET A 79 37.08 1.42 -21.79
N ASN A 80 36.34 1.84 -20.78
CA ASN A 80 34.93 1.53 -20.69
C ASN A 80 34.17 2.50 -21.59
N LYS A 81 33.67 2.00 -22.71
CA LYS A 81 32.75 2.71 -23.62
C LYS A 81 31.44 2.99 -22.87
N HIS A 82 31.44 3.99 -22.00
CA HIS A 82 30.24 4.46 -21.34
C HIS A 82 29.30 5.01 -22.41
N LYS A 83 28.10 4.42 -22.52
CA LYS A 83 27.04 4.92 -23.39
C LYS A 83 26.77 6.39 -23.02
N GLN A 84 27.08 7.29 -23.94
CA GLN A 84 26.85 8.72 -23.75
C GLN A 84 25.33 8.95 -23.77
N VAL A 85 24.74 9.19 -22.60
CA VAL A 85 23.32 9.51 -22.48
C VAL A 85 23.13 10.92 -23.03
N THR A 86 22.62 11.03 -24.26
CA THR A 86 22.29 12.30 -24.88
C THR A 86 20.93 12.73 -24.35
N ILE A 87 20.92 13.76 -23.50
CA ILE A 87 19.68 14.41 -23.08
C ILE A 87 19.20 15.27 -24.24
N ALA A 88 17.94 15.12 -24.63
CA ALA A 88 17.35 15.91 -25.72
C ALA A 88 17.46 17.42 -25.40
N GLN A 89 17.93 18.21 -26.37
CA GLN A 89 18.12 19.67 -26.22
C GLN A 89 16.88 20.42 -25.72
N PHE A 90 15.69 19.85 -25.91
CA PHE A 90 14.41 20.47 -25.53
C PHE A 90 13.85 19.97 -24.19
N SER A 91 14.56 19.13 -23.43
CA SER A 91 14.07 18.70 -22.12
C SER A 91 14.13 19.89 -21.14
N LYS A 92 12.98 20.46 -20.81
CA LYS A 92 12.86 21.49 -19.78
C LYS A 92 12.46 20.82 -18.47
N VAL A 93 13.34 20.89 -17.46
CA VAL A 93 13.00 20.51 -16.09
C VAL A 93 12.09 21.60 -15.53
N ARG A 94 10.81 21.30 -15.37
CA ARG A 94 9.87 22.18 -14.70
C ARG A 94 10.17 22.17 -13.21
N ARG A 95 10.81 23.23 -12.72
CA ARG A 95 10.98 23.48 -11.29
C ARG A 95 9.75 24.23 -10.81
N TYR A 96 8.97 23.59 -9.94
CA TYR A 96 7.92 24.31 -9.22
C TYR A 96 8.61 25.23 -8.21
N ALA A 97 8.12 26.47 -8.09
CA ALA A 97 8.56 27.34 -7.01
C ALA A 97 8.16 26.66 -5.70
N VAL A 98 9.16 26.35 -4.86
CA VAL A 98 8.90 25.85 -3.52
C VAL A 98 8.52 27.08 -2.70
N ASP A 99 7.28 27.11 -2.24
CA ASP A 99 6.81 28.18 -1.37
C ASP A 99 7.56 28.08 -0.03
N GLU A 100 8.36 29.09 0.32
CA GLU A 100 9.18 29.09 1.55
C GLU A 100 8.32 28.91 2.80
N SER A 101 7.05 29.34 2.76
CA SER A 101 6.10 29.14 3.84
C SER A 101 5.82 27.65 4.13
N THR A 102 5.84 26.81 3.11
CA THR A 102 5.60 25.36 3.24
C THR A 102 6.82 24.61 3.77
N ALA A 103 8.04 25.12 3.54
CA ALA A 103 9.26 24.51 4.07
C ALA A 103 9.32 24.57 5.61
N GLN A 104 8.75 25.63 6.20
CA GLN A 104 8.66 25.81 7.65
C GLN A 104 7.57 24.92 8.30
N GLN A 105 6.68 24.30 7.51
CA GLN A 105 5.64 23.39 8.00
C GLN A 105 6.13 21.95 8.16
N SER A 106 7.45 21.75 8.20
CA SER A 106 8.04 20.43 8.39
C SER A 106 7.97 20.01 9.86
N TYR A 107 7.18 18.98 10.19
CA TYR A 107 7.18 18.40 11.53
C TYR A 107 8.58 17.92 11.95
N SER A 108 8.98 18.24 13.19
CA SER A 108 10.26 17.76 13.70
C SER A 108 10.25 16.23 13.86
N SER A 109 11.43 15.61 13.95
CA SER A 109 11.52 14.16 14.25
C SER A 109 10.84 13.79 15.57
N LYS A 110 10.84 14.68 16.56
CA LYS A 110 10.14 14.49 17.84
C LYS A 110 8.63 14.53 17.64
N ASP A 111 8.11 15.52 16.92
CA ASP A 111 6.67 15.66 16.66
C ASP A 111 6.14 14.48 15.88
N ARG A 112 6.91 13.99 14.89
CA ARG A 112 6.55 12.77 14.14
C ARG A 112 6.45 11.55 15.05
N LYS A 113 7.31 11.42 16.06
CA LYS A 113 7.27 10.30 17.02
C LYS A 113 6.03 10.40 17.91
N VAL A 114 5.77 11.58 18.47
CA VAL A 114 4.57 11.85 19.29
C VAL A 114 3.30 11.54 18.49
N PHE A 115 3.22 12.05 17.26
CA PHE A 115 2.10 11.79 16.36
C PHE A 115 1.91 10.29 16.07
N GLN A 116 3.00 9.53 15.88
CA GLN A 116 2.90 8.07 15.69
C GLN A 116 2.35 7.35 16.92
N GLU A 117 2.78 7.74 18.12
CA GLU A 117 2.30 7.17 19.38
C GLU A 117 0.83 7.52 19.64
N GLU A 118 0.42 8.75 19.32
CA GLU A 118 -0.98 9.20 19.36
C GLU A 118 -1.83 8.44 18.35
N ALA A 119 -1.41 8.38 17.09
CA ALA A 119 -2.11 7.63 16.05
C ALA A 119 -2.25 6.14 16.40
N ALA A 120 -1.25 5.54 17.05
CA ALA A 120 -1.33 4.15 17.51
C ALA A 120 -2.36 3.96 18.64
N ARG A 121 -2.37 4.86 19.64
CA ARG A 121 -3.40 4.85 20.71
C ARG A 121 -4.80 5.04 20.13
N GLU A 122 -4.91 5.93 19.17
CA GLU A 122 -6.16 6.27 18.50
C GLU A 122 -6.69 5.10 17.67
N ALA A 123 -5.83 4.42 16.91
CA ALA A 123 -6.19 3.19 16.20
C ALA A 123 -6.72 2.10 17.14
N ILE A 124 -6.17 1.98 18.36
CA ILE A 124 -6.67 1.05 19.38
C ILE A 124 -8.05 1.49 19.89
N ARG A 125 -8.26 2.79 20.14
CA ARG A 125 -9.57 3.34 20.55
C ARG A 125 -10.63 3.03 19.50
N ILE A 126 -10.36 3.34 18.23
CA ILE A 126 -11.30 3.10 17.12
C ILE A 126 -11.59 1.61 16.98
N ARG A 127 -10.59 0.74 17.09
CA ARG A 127 -10.81 -0.72 17.06
C ARG A 127 -11.77 -1.17 18.16
N LYS A 128 -11.61 -0.64 19.38
CA LYS A 128 -12.54 -0.94 20.50
C LYS A 128 -13.94 -0.42 20.20
N LEU A 129 -14.07 0.79 19.68
CA LEU A 129 -15.36 1.37 19.29
C LEU A 129 -16.07 0.53 18.21
N MET A 130 -15.33 0.10 17.19
CA MET A 130 -15.84 -0.80 16.15
C MET A 130 -16.29 -2.15 16.73
N ALA A 131 -15.57 -2.69 17.71
CA ALA A 131 -15.93 -3.95 18.36
C ALA A 131 -17.18 -3.82 19.27
N MET A 132 -17.42 -2.65 19.84
CA MET A 132 -18.59 -2.36 20.68
C MET A 132 -19.83 -1.96 19.86
N CYS A 133 -19.72 -1.89 18.53
CA CYS A 133 -20.86 -1.54 17.69
C CYS A 133 -21.98 -2.61 17.79
N PRO A 134 -23.26 -2.18 17.72
CA PRO A 134 -24.39 -3.09 17.80
C PRO A 134 -24.37 -4.16 16.69
N HIS A 135 -24.99 -5.31 16.98
CA HIS A 135 -25.12 -6.39 16.00
C HIS A 135 -25.84 -5.86 14.74
N GLY A 136 -25.24 -6.08 13.57
CA GLY A 136 -25.71 -5.55 12.28
C GLY A 136 -24.86 -4.40 11.72
N TYR A 137 -24.08 -3.71 12.54
CA TYR A 137 -23.14 -2.67 12.10
C TYR A 137 -21.70 -3.19 11.94
N ASN A 138 -21.38 -4.37 12.48
CA ASN A 138 -20.02 -4.92 12.48
C ASN A 138 -19.51 -5.45 11.12
N MET A 139 -20.32 -5.34 10.06
CA MET A 139 -20.01 -5.86 8.72
C MET A 139 -19.99 -4.73 7.67
N GLY A 140 -19.04 -4.79 6.74
CA GLY A 140 -19.07 -4.01 5.49
C GLY A 140 -19.03 -2.49 5.66
N GLY A 141 -18.17 -1.96 6.54
CA GLY A 141 -17.97 -0.51 6.73
C GLY A 141 -19.11 0.21 7.49
N LYS A 142 -20.21 -0.48 7.80
CA LYS A 142 -21.36 0.09 8.53
C LYS A 142 -20.99 0.57 9.94
N ALA A 143 -20.00 -0.06 10.57
CA ALA A 143 -19.50 0.35 11.87
C ALA A 143 -18.94 1.78 11.84
N THR A 144 -18.17 2.12 10.80
CA THR A 144 -17.62 3.47 10.64
C THR A 144 -18.74 4.51 10.46
N VAL A 145 -19.75 4.18 9.66
CA VAL A 145 -20.93 5.05 9.46
C VAL A 145 -21.67 5.28 10.77
N TYR A 146 -21.88 4.22 11.56
CA TYR A 146 -22.49 4.31 12.88
C TYR A 146 -21.69 5.22 13.83
N LEU A 147 -20.37 5.02 13.90
CA LEU A 147 -19.50 5.83 14.76
C LEU A 147 -19.55 7.32 14.39
N ILE A 148 -19.64 7.65 13.10
CA ILE A 148 -19.77 9.03 12.63
C ILE A 148 -21.15 9.61 12.98
N GLN A 149 -22.23 8.87 12.71
CA GLN A 149 -23.60 9.32 12.98
C GLN A 149 -23.84 9.61 14.47
N HIS A 150 -23.14 8.90 15.35
CA HIS A 150 -23.21 9.08 16.80
C HIS A 150 -22.13 10.01 17.36
N ASN A 151 -21.36 10.71 16.51
CA ASN A 151 -20.26 11.61 16.92
C ASN A 151 -19.20 10.93 17.81
N LEU A 152 -19.00 9.62 17.65
CA LEU A 152 -17.96 8.84 18.35
C LEU A 152 -16.63 8.85 17.58
N LEU A 153 -16.71 9.14 16.28
CA LEU A 153 -15.59 9.36 15.37
C LEU A 153 -15.90 10.59 14.52
N SER A 154 -14.98 11.55 14.48
CA SER A 154 -15.08 12.74 13.65
C SER A 154 -14.71 12.44 12.19
N VAL A 155 -15.21 13.28 11.28
CA VAL A 155 -14.86 13.19 9.85
C VAL A 155 -13.37 13.47 9.62
N GLU A 156 -12.80 14.39 10.39
CA GLU A 156 -11.38 14.77 10.33
C GLU A 156 -10.47 13.59 10.72
N GLU A 157 -10.82 12.86 11.78
CA GLU A 157 -10.11 11.63 12.17
C GLU A 157 -10.16 10.58 11.06
N MET A 158 -11.30 10.42 10.38
CA MET A 158 -11.43 9.48 9.26
C MET A 158 -10.53 9.87 8.09
N ILE A 159 -10.50 11.15 7.72
CA ILE A 159 -9.60 11.67 6.67
C ILE A 159 -8.15 11.44 7.05
N GLY A 160 -7.79 11.67 8.32
CA GLY A 160 -6.44 11.38 8.84
C GLY A 160 -6.04 9.91 8.68
N ILE A 161 -6.96 9.00 8.98
CA ILE A 161 -6.73 7.55 8.84
C ILE A 161 -6.60 7.15 7.37
N GLU A 162 -7.44 7.68 6.48
CA GLU A 162 -7.36 7.42 5.04
C GLU A 162 -6.02 7.86 4.47
N ASN A 163 -5.56 9.05 4.85
CA ASN A 163 -4.26 9.58 4.42
C ASN A 163 -3.10 8.70 4.93
N LEU A 164 -3.15 8.26 6.19
CA LEU A 164 -2.14 7.36 6.76
C LEU A 164 -2.08 6.00 6.04
N ILE A 165 -3.24 5.43 5.71
CA ILE A 165 -3.31 4.18 4.95
C ILE A 165 -2.79 4.38 3.53
N SER A 166 -3.13 5.49 2.89
CA SER A 166 -2.66 5.85 1.56
C SER A 166 -1.14 6.01 1.51
N ASP A 167 -0.55 6.68 2.50
CA ASP A 167 0.90 6.83 2.63
C ASP A 167 1.60 5.50 2.90
N ALA A 168 1.05 4.65 3.76
CA ALA A 168 1.58 3.32 4.02
C ALA A 168 1.53 2.45 2.76
N SER A 169 0.41 2.50 2.02
CA SER A 169 0.24 1.84 0.73
C SER A 169 1.27 2.33 -0.29
N ALA A 170 1.46 3.64 -0.39
CA ALA A 170 2.46 4.24 -1.27
C ALA A 170 3.89 3.78 -0.93
N LYS A 171 4.27 3.79 0.36
CA LYS A 171 5.56 3.29 0.84
C LYS A 171 5.75 1.81 0.51
N ASN A 172 4.73 0.98 0.77
CA ASN A 172 4.78 -0.44 0.46
C ASN A 172 4.94 -0.68 -1.05
N SER A 173 4.20 0.05 -1.88
CA SER A 173 4.33 -0.05 -3.35
C SER A 173 5.74 0.31 -3.81
N LEU A 174 6.39 1.29 -3.17
CA LEU A 174 7.75 1.70 -3.48
C LEU A 174 8.76 0.63 -3.08
N ILE A 175 8.61 0.04 -1.90
CA ILE A 175 9.43 -1.10 -1.43
C ILE A 175 9.26 -2.29 -2.39
N GLU A 176 8.02 -2.62 -2.77
CA GLU A 176 7.73 -3.71 -3.71
C GLU A 176 8.40 -3.48 -5.07
N ARG A 177 8.34 -2.24 -5.61
CA ARG A 177 9.04 -1.88 -6.84
C ARG A 177 10.55 -2.04 -6.71
N ARG A 178 11.15 -1.61 -5.60
CA ARG A 178 12.60 -1.77 -5.36
C ARG A 178 13.00 -3.24 -5.31
N LEU A 179 12.25 -4.06 -4.57
CA LEU A 179 12.50 -5.51 -4.50
C LEU A 179 12.36 -6.17 -5.86
N HIS A 180 11.36 -5.78 -6.65
CA HIS A 180 11.17 -6.28 -8.00
C HIS A 180 12.37 -5.90 -8.90
N THR A 181 12.77 -4.63 -8.92
CA THR A 181 13.91 -4.17 -9.71
C THR A 181 15.20 -4.87 -9.30
N ALA A 182 15.46 -5.04 -8.00
CA ALA A 182 16.63 -5.77 -7.51
C ALA A 182 16.66 -7.22 -8.00
N LEU A 183 15.51 -7.89 -8.00
CA LEU A 183 15.37 -9.26 -8.47
C LEU A 183 15.62 -9.37 -9.98
N VAL A 184 15.04 -8.47 -10.78
CA VAL A 184 15.27 -8.43 -12.24
C VAL A 184 16.73 -8.16 -12.56
N LEU A 185 17.36 -7.18 -11.89
CA LEU A 185 18.78 -6.87 -12.09
C LEU A 185 19.69 -8.03 -11.70
N LYS A 186 19.38 -8.71 -10.59
CA LYS A 186 20.10 -9.92 -10.18
C LYS A 186 20.04 -10.98 -11.28
N LYS A 187 18.84 -11.26 -11.82
CA LYS A 187 18.69 -12.24 -12.90
C LYS A 187 19.41 -11.82 -14.18
N GLN A 188 19.36 -10.53 -14.51
CA GLN A 188 20.07 -9.99 -15.67
C GLN A 188 21.58 -10.21 -15.54
N LYS A 189 22.13 -10.04 -14.34
CA LYS A 189 23.55 -10.33 -14.05
C LYS A 189 23.87 -11.82 -14.20
N GLU A 190 23.05 -12.71 -13.64
CA GLU A 190 23.23 -14.17 -13.79
C GLU A 190 23.22 -14.61 -15.26
N LEU A 191 22.32 -14.06 -16.07
CA LEU A 191 22.23 -14.35 -17.50
C LEU A 191 23.43 -13.81 -18.29
N GLN A 192 23.94 -12.63 -17.91
CA GLN A 192 25.18 -12.10 -18.47
C GLN A 192 26.39 -12.98 -18.15
N GLU A 193 26.49 -13.49 -16.91
CA GLU A 193 27.55 -14.43 -16.52
C GLU A 193 27.48 -15.75 -17.31
N GLN A 194 26.28 -16.16 -17.73
CA GLN A 194 26.05 -17.34 -18.57
C GLN A 194 26.21 -17.07 -20.08
N ASN A 195 26.52 -15.84 -20.49
CA ASN A 195 26.52 -15.39 -21.89
C ASN A 195 25.19 -15.66 -22.64
N GLU A 196 24.08 -15.77 -21.90
CA GLU A 196 22.76 -16.04 -22.45
C GLU A 196 21.92 -14.77 -22.37
N VAL A 197 21.70 -14.09 -23.50
CA VAL A 197 20.83 -12.90 -23.55
C VAL A 197 19.41 -13.32 -23.91
N ASP A 198 18.76 -14.02 -22.98
CA ASP A 198 17.37 -14.44 -23.13
C ASP A 198 16.44 -13.42 -22.45
N VAL A 199 15.82 -12.57 -23.28
CA VAL A 199 14.90 -11.51 -22.85
C VAL A 199 13.59 -12.09 -22.34
N ASP A 200 13.17 -13.27 -22.83
CA ASP A 200 11.91 -13.90 -22.47
C ASP A 200 11.96 -14.43 -21.04
N LYS A 201 13.07 -15.05 -20.63
CA LYS A 201 13.32 -15.46 -19.23
C LYS A 201 13.27 -14.30 -18.26
N LEU A 202 13.78 -13.12 -18.66
CA LEU A 202 13.70 -11.91 -17.84
C LEU A 202 12.25 -11.42 -17.73
N GLY A 203 11.50 -11.50 -18.84
CA GLY A 203 10.08 -11.16 -18.93
C GLY A 203 9.19 -12.04 -18.04
N GLU A 204 9.48 -13.34 -17.94
CA GLU A 204 8.73 -14.25 -17.06
C GLU A 204 8.85 -13.88 -15.58
N ILE A 205 10.05 -13.54 -15.13
CA ILE A 205 10.30 -13.11 -13.75
C ILE A 205 9.61 -11.79 -13.44
N ALA A 206 9.59 -10.86 -14.40
CA ALA A 206 8.84 -9.62 -14.27
C ALA A 206 7.31 -9.87 -14.20
N ARG A 207 6.81 -10.84 -14.98
CA ARG A 207 5.39 -11.22 -15.00
C ARG A 207 4.95 -12.00 -13.76
N PHE A 208 5.81 -12.83 -13.18
CA PHE A 208 5.48 -13.70 -12.04
C PHE A 208 4.99 -12.93 -10.81
N ARG A 209 5.49 -11.72 -10.57
CA ARG A 209 4.96 -10.88 -9.47
C ARG A 209 3.63 -10.21 -9.81
N SER A 210 3.41 -9.84 -11.07
CA SER A 210 2.15 -9.28 -11.53
C SER A 210 1.01 -10.29 -11.40
N SER A 211 1.24 -11.55 -11.79
CA SER A 211 0.23 -12.62 -11.71
C SER A 211 -0.24 -12.89 -10.28
N LYS A 212 0.67 -12.92 -9.30
CA LYS A 212 0.32 -13.07 -7.87
C LYS A 212 -0.56 -11.94 -7.35
N ASN A 213 -0.32 -10.70 -7.79
CA ASN A 213 -1.16 -9.57 -7.40
C ASN A 213 -2.56 -9.66 -8.02
N VAL A 214 -2.66 -10.10 -9.26
CA VAL A 214 -3.95 -10.38 -9.93
C VAL A 214 -4.72 -11.49 -9.21
N GLU A 215 -4.04 -12.56 -8.82
CA GLU A 215 -4.66 -13.68 -8.09
C GLU A 215 -5.17 -13.25 -6.71
N ARG A 216 -4.38 -12.48 -5.95
CA ARG A 216 -4.83 -11.87 -4.69
C ARG A 216 -6.03 -10.94 -4.89
N ALA A 217 -6.03 -10.14 -5.95
CA ALA A 217 -7.16 -9.28 -6.26
C ALA A 217 -8.43 -10.10 -6.57
N ARG A 218 -8.30 -11.19 -7.34
CA ARG A 218 -9.40 -12.13 -7.58
C ARG A 218 -9.91 -12.76 -6.30
N LEU A 219 -9.02 -13.24 -5.42
CA LEU A 219 -9.41 -13.79 -4.12
C LEU A 219 -10.16 -12.77 -3.26
N ARG A 220 -9.71 -11.52 -3.21
CA ARG A 220 -10.41 -10.45 -2.49
C ARG A 220 -11.80 -10.16 -3.08
N ALA A 221 -11.92 -10.15 -4.40
CA ALA A 221 -13.20 -9.96 -5.08
C ALA A 221 -14.17 -11.11 -4.78
N LEU A 222 -13.69 -12.36 -4.76
CA LEU A 222 -14.48 -13.54 -4.40
C LEU A 222 -14.94 -13.52 -2.94
N LEU A 223 -14.11 -13.04 -2.01
CA LEU A 223 -14.48 -12.92 -0.60
C LEU A 223 -15.42 -11.75 -0.29
N ALA A 224 -15.56 -10.81 -1.22
CA ALA A 224 -16.43 -9.64 -1.08
C ALA A 224 -17.80 -9.81 -1.77
N ALA A 225 -17.97 -10.87 -2.56
CA ALA A 225 -19.22 -11.25 -3.22
C ALA A 225 -20.07 -12.13 -2.29
#